data_AF-A0AAW2M4I7-F1
#
_entry.id   AF-A0AAW2M4I7-F1
#
_cell.length_a   1.000
_cell.length_b   1.000
_cell.length_c   1.000
_cell.angle_alpha   90.00
_cell.angle_beta   90.00
_cell.angle_gamma   90.00
#
_symmetry.space_group_name_H-M   'P 1'
#
loop_
_entity.id
_entity.type
_entity.pdbx_description
1 polymer ?
#
loop_
_entity_poly.entity_id
_entity_poly.type
_entity_poly.pdbx_seq_one_letter_code
_entity_poly.pdbx_strand_id
1 'polypeptide(L)'
;MFSRIQKLRGQFAHFYVVVTLPTKEQNDSFILSYFKYGMELGRPTFIPVQDLEMGFEKIVKREKSVQSMDIYVKVVTSIPGIDNHDANALNQAIGSIEAIAKASKEYILENTDLSTEKAETITRFFRDPKYYLGPKIR
;
A
#
# COMPACT_ATOMS: atom_id res chain seq x y z
N MET A 1 -12.08 -23.87 5.15
CA MET A 1 -11.77 -22.51 4.66
C MET A 1 -10.76 -21.81 5.58
N PHE A 2 -11.12 -21.54 6.84
CA PHE A 2 -10.28 -20.83 7.81
C PHE A 2 -8.90 -21.47 8.07
N SER A 3 -8.79 -22.81 8.10
CA SER A 3 -7.51 -23.50 8.24
C SER A 3 -6.51 -23.20 7.10
N ARG A 4 -6.99 -23.05 5.86
CA ARG A 4 -6.16 -22.64 4.71
C ARG A 4 -5.73 -21.18 4.85
N ILE A 5 -6.65 -20.33 5.29
CA ILE A 5 -6.42 -18.90 5.52
C ILE A 5 -5.33 -18.68 6.58
N GLN A 6 -5.36 -19.45 7.68
CA GLN A 6 -4.32 -19.39 8.72
C GLN A 6 -2.92 -19.73 8.20
N LYS A 7 -2.82 -20.68 7.27
CA LYS A 7 -1.53 -21.04 6.64
C LYS A 7 -1.02 -19.95 5.71
N LEU A 8 -1.93 -19.29 4.97
CA LEU A 8 -1.57 -18.28 3.98
C LEU A 8 -1.30 -16.90 4.58
N ARG A 9 -1.94 -16.54 5.72
CA ARG A 9 -1.82 -15.19 6.30
C ARG A 9 -0.39 -14.78 6.67
N GLY A 10 0.49 -15.75 6.95
CA GLY A 10 1.90 -15.49 7.28
C GLY A 10 2.82 -15.37 6.06
N GLN A 11 2.32 -15.64 4.86
CA GLN A 11 3.12 -15.66 3.63
C GLN A 11 3.06 -14.36 2.84
N PHE A 12 2.06 -13.52 3.10
CA PHE A 12 1.81 -12.28 2.34
C PHE A 12 1.64 -11.10 3.29
N ALA A 13 2.32 -9.98 3.01
CA ALA A 13 2.18 -8.74 3.77
C ALA A 13 0.77 -8.16 3.69
N HIS A 14 0.14 -8.27 2.51
CA HIS A 14 -1.26 -7.90 2.28
C HIS A 14 -2.04 -9.11 1.76
N PHE A 15 -2.93 -9.65 2.60
CA PHE A 15 -3.75 -10.81 2.25
C PHE A 15 -5.24 -10.48 2.41
N TYR A 16 -5.97 -10.63 1.31
CA TYR A 16 -7.41 -10.36 1.23
C TYR A 16 -8.18 -11.64 0.91
N VAL A 17 -9.31 -11.84 1.57
CA VAL A 17 -10.20 -12.97 1.32
C VAL A 17 -11.58 -12.44 0.94
N VAL A 18 -11.98 -12.63 -0.31
CA VAL A 18 -13.34 -12.33 -0.76
C VAL A 18 -14.25 -13.48 -0.36
N VAL A 19 -15.35 -13.17 0.32
CA VAL A 19 -16.31 -14.15 0.82
C VAL A 19 -17.73 -13.74 0.39
N THR A 20 -18.40 -14.63 -0.33
CA THR A 20 -19.80 -14.43 -0.74
C THR A 20 -20.72 -14.72 0.44
N LEU A 21 -21.40 -13.69 0.95
CA LEU A 21 -22.36 -13.76 2.05
C LEU A 21 -23.70 -13.12 1.62
N PRO A 22 -24.45 -13.72 0.66
CA PRO A 22 -25.72 -13.17 0.19
C PRO A 22 -26.81 -13.06 1.27
N THR A 23 -26.79 -13.93 2.30
CA THR A 23 -27.83 -13.93 3.33
C THR A 23 -27.30 -13.60 4.73
N LYS A 24 -28.21 -13.17 5.60
CA LYS A 24 -27.89 -12.87 7.01
C LYS A 24 -27.41 -14.13 7.74
N GLU A 25 -28.01 -15.28 7.50
CA GLU A 25 -27.65 -16.55 8.15
C GLU A 25 -26.21 -16.97 7.79
N GLN A 26 -25.80 -16.75 6.54
CA GLN A 26 -24.43 -17.01 6.12
C GLN A 26 -23.45 -16.04 6.78
N ASN A 27 -23.82 -14.77 6.90
CA ASN A 27 -23.02 -13.79 7.63
C ASN A 27 -22.88 -14.15 9.11
N ASP A 28 -23.98 -14.52 9.78
CA ASP A 28 -23.97 -14.93 11.18
C ASP A 28 -23.11 -16.20 11.39
N SER A 29 -23.24 -17.19 10.50
CA SER A 29 -22.40 -18.40 10.49
C SER A 29 -20.92 -18.09 10.26
N PHE A 30 -20.63 -17.13 9.37
CA PHE A 30 -19.28 -16.65 9.12
C PHE A 30 -18.68 -15.97 10.35
N ILE A 31 -19.42 -15.09 11.02
CA ILE A 31 -18.97 -14.39 12.23
C ILE A 31 -18.66 -15.38 13.36
N LEU A 32 -19.54 -16.36 13.58
CA LEU A 32 -19.30 -17.40 14.58
C LEU A 32 -18.03 -18.20 14.27
N SER A 33 -17.83 -18.56 13.00
CA SER A 33 -16.62 -19.25 12.56
C SER A 33 -15.37 -18.37 12.70
N TYR A 34 -15.47 -17.09 12.38
CA TYR A 34 -14.39 -16.12 12.48
C TYR A 34 -13.80 -16.08 13.89
N PHE A 35 -14.66 -15.95 14.91
CA PHE A 35 -14.23 -15.95 16.31
C PHE A 35 -13.76 -17.34 16.78
N LYS A 36 -14.45 -18.41 16.38
CA LYS A 36 -14.08 -19.79 16.74
C LYS A 36 -12.65 -20.14 16.31
N TYR A 37 -12.21 -19.66 15.15
CA TYR A 37 -10.86 -19.93 14.63
C TYR A 37 -9.81 -18.90 15.10
N GLY A 38 -10.14 -18.00 16.02
CA GLY A 38 -9.20 -17.01 16.56
C GLY A 38 -8.69 -16.03 15.52
N MET A 39 -9.54 -15.62 14.57
CA MET A 39 -9.16 -14.59 13.59
C MET A 39 -9.04 -13.23 14.27
N GLU A 40 -8.03 -12.46 13.89
CA GLU A 40 -7.79 -11.09 14.37
C GLU A 40 -8.37 -10.09 13.38
N LEU A 41 -9.00 -9.03 13.89
CA LEU A 41 -9.59 -7.97 13.06
C LEU A 41 -8.53 -7.42 12.09
N GLY A 42 -8.81 -7.50 10.78
CA GLY A 42 -7.93 -7.00 9.73
C GLY A 42 -6.82 -7.96 9.27
N ARG A 43 -6.63 -9.14 9.90
CA ARG A 43 -5.60 -10.12 9.51
C ARG A 43 -6.14 -11.57 9.37
N PRO A 44 -6.51 -12.00 8.15
CA PRO A 44 -6.54 -11.23 6.91
C PRO A 44 -7.74 -10.29 6.81
N THR A 45 -7.71 -9.39 5.83
CA THR A 45 -8.87 -8.54 5.53
C THR A 45 -9.91 -9.35 4.74
N PHE A 46 -11.05 -9.64 5.38
CA PHE A 46 -12.18 -10.27 4.73
C PHE A 46 -13.06 -9.23 4.01
N ILE A 47 -13.52 -9.56 2.82
CA ILE A 47 -14.32 -8.70 1.95
C ILE A 47 -15.64 -9.41 1.69
N PRO A 48 -16.70 -9.09 2.45
CA PRO A 48 -18.01 -9.65 2.20
C PRO A 48 -18.58 -9.11 0.89
N VAL A 49 -19.13 -9.99 0.05
CA VAL A 49 -19.80 -9.63 -1.20
C VAL A 49 -21.12 -10.40 -1.34
N GLN A 50 -22.10 -9.83 -2.02
CA GLN A 50 -23.41 -10.46 -2.18
C GLN A 50 -23.38 -11.56 -3.25
N ASP A 51 -22.56 -11.36 -4.28
CA ASP A 51 -22.44 -12.27 -5.40
C ASP A 51 -21.00 -12.24 -5.96
N LEU A 52 -20.76 -13.08 -6.97
CA LEU A 52 -19.46 -13.20 -7.61
C LEU A 52 -19.08 -11.95 -8.41
N GLU A 53 -20.03 -11.25 -9.03
CA GLU A 53 -19.77 -10.05 -9.84
C GLU A 53 -19.23 -8.92 -8.97
N MET A 54 -19.87 -8.66 -7.83
CA MET A 54 -19.36 -7.77 -6.80
C MET A 54 -17.99 -8.23 -6.28
N GLY A 55 -17.80 -9.55 -6.14
CA GLY A 55 -16.50 -10.16 -5.85
C GLY A 55 -15.41 -9.73 -6.83
N PHE A 56 -15.65 -9.88 -8.12
CA PHE A 56 -14.74 -9.48 -9.18
C PHE A 56 -14.46 -7.98 -9.17
N GLU A 57 -15.49 -7.13 -9.02
CA GLU A 57 -15.31 -5.68 -8.95
C GLU A 57 -14.37 -5.28 -7.80
N LYS A 58 -14.55 -5.88 -6.61
CA LYS A 58 -13.71 -5.63 -5.44
C LYS A 58 -12.28 -6.12 -5.61
N ILE A 59 -12.05 -7.17 -6.40
CA ILE A 59 -10.71 -7.67 -6.75
C ILE A 59 -10.04 -6.69 -7.72
N VAL A 60 -10.70 -6.36 -8.83
CA VAL A 60 -10.16 -5.45 -9.87
C VAL A 60 -9.84 -4.07 -9.29
N LYS A 61 -10.71 -3.53 -8.43
CA LYS A 61 -10.46 -2.24 -7.77
C LYS A 61 -9.21 -2.26 -6.89
N ARG A 62 -8.96 -3.37 -6.18
CA ARG A 62 -7.74 -3.54 -5.37
C ARG A 62 -6.52 -3.78 -6.24
N GLU A 63 -6.63 -4.55 -7.31
CA GLU A 63 -5.55 -4.76 -8.27
C GLU A 63 -5.11 -3.43 -8.89
N LYS A 64 -6.04 -2.59 -9.35
CA LYS A 64 -5.72 -1.23 -9.84
C LYS A 64 -5.04 -0.37 -8.78
N SER A 65 -5.45 -0.48 -7.53
CA SER A 65 -4.81 0.23 -6.41
C SER A 65 -3.41 -0.27 -6.13
N VAL A 66 -3.19 -1.59 -6.19
CA VAL A 66 -1.87 -2.21 -6.03
C VAL A 66 -0.96 -1.81 -7.21
N GLN A 67 -1.46 -1.89 -8.44
CA GLN A 67 -0.74 -1.42 -9.64
C GLN A 67 -0.40 0.08 -9.55
N SER A 68 -1.32 0.91 -9.03
CA SER A 68 -1.05 2.33 -8.77
C SER A 68 0.06 2.51 -7.74
N MET A 69 0.11 1.64 -6.73
CA MET A 69 1.18 1.64 -5.74
C MET A 69 2.51 1.16 -6.34
N ASP A 70 2.51 0.15 -7.20
CA ASP A 70 3.71 -0.31 -7.91
C ASP A 70 4.27 0.79 -8.81
N ILE A 71 3.39 1.52 -9.51
CA ILE A 71 3.77 2.70 -10.30
C ILE A 71 4.33 3.79 -9.39
N TYR A 72 3.66 4.08 -8.27
CA TYR A 72 4.12 5.05 -7.28
C TYR A 72 5.54 4.71 -6.79
N VAL A 73 5.75 3.48 -6.31
CA VAL A 73 7.04 3.02 -5.79
C VAL A 73 8.10 3.10 -6.89
N LYS A 74 7.79 2.69 -8.12
CA LYS A 74 8.72 2.79 -9.26
C LYS A 74 9.11 4.23 -9.59
N VAL A 75 8.18 5.18 -9.50
CA VAL A 75 8.47 6.61 -9.74
C VAL A 75 9.31 7.17 -8.60
N VAL A 76 8.93 6.94 -7.35
CA VAL A 76 9.62 7.51 -6.19
C VAL A 76 11.02 6.93 -6.03
N THR A 77 11.21 5.62 -6.26
CA THR A 77 12.55 4.97 -6.25
C THR A 77 13.41 5.30 -7.47
N SER A 78 12.87 5.98 -8.48
CA SER A 78 13.68 6.53 -9.57
C SER A 78 14.47 7.79 -9.17
N ILE A 79 14.16 8.35 -7.99
CA ILE A 79 14.92 9.42 -7.34
C ILE A 79 16.21 8.80 -6.77
N PRO A 80 17.40 9.33 -7.11
CA PRO A 80 18.66 8.80 -6.61
C PRO A 80 18.69 8.72 -5.07
N GLY A 81 19.17 7.60 -4.53
CA GLY A 81 19.31 7.41 -3.08
C GLY A 81 18.02 7.11 -2.30
N ILE A 82 16.88 6.96 -3.00
CA ILE A 82 15.59 6.61 -2.41
C ILE A 82 15.25 5.15 -2.71
N ASP A 83 15.02 4.36 -1.66
CA ASP A 83 14.64 2.95 -1.76
C ASP A 83 13.15 2.71 -1.50
N ASN A 84 12.72 1.44 -1.54
CA ASN A 84 11.32 1.06 -1.33
C ASN A 84 10.82 1.42 0.09
N HIS A 85 11.69 1.37 1.10
CA HIS A 85 11.31 1.74 2.46
C HIS A 85 11.02 3.24 2.54
N ASP A 86 11.93 4.06 2.01
CA ASP A 86 11.75 5.51 1.95
C ASP A 86 10.50 5.90 1.16
N ALA A 87 10.26 5.25 0.01
CA ALA A 87 9.08 5.50 -0.82
C ALA A 87 7.78 5.21 -0.05
N ASN A 88 7.75 4.13 0.73
CA ASN A 88 6.60 3.81 1.56
C ASN A 88 6.42 4.79 2.73
N ALA A 89 7.51 5.27 3.34
CA ALA A 89 7.46 6.30 4.38
C ALA A 89 6.88 7.61 3.84
N LEU A 90 7.32 8.04 2.65
CA LEU A 90 6.79 9.21 1.95
C LEU A 90 5.30 9.06 1.61
N ASN A 91 4.87 7.88 1.14
CA ASN A 91 3.46 7.63 0.84
C ASN A 91 2.57 7.68 2.09
N GLN A 92 3.08 7.21 3.23
CA GLN A 92 2.32 7.22 4.48
C GLN A 92 2.25 8.62 5.10
N ALA A 93 3.35 9.36 5.06
CA ALA A 93 3.48 10.66 5.71
C ALA A 93 2.93 11.82 4.87
N ILE A 94 3.21 11.83 3.58
CA ILE A 94 2.93 12.94 2.66
C ILE A 94 1.85 12.54 1.65
N GLY A 95 1.82 11.26 1.25
CA GLY A 95 0.86 10.74 0.29
C GLY A 95 1.36 10.84 -1.14
N SER A 96 0.70 11.67 -1.94
CA SER A 96 0.87 11.70 -3.39
C SER A 96 2.25 12.24 -3.85
N ILE A 97 2.67 11.83 -5.05
CA ILE A 97 3.89 12.35 -5.71
C ILE A 97 3.83 13.87 -5.88
N GLU A 98 2.65 14.41 -6.20
CA GLU A 98 2.46 15.86 -6.33
C GLU A 98 2.70 16.59 -5.00
N ALA A 99 2.20 16.04 -3.90
CA ALA A 99 2.43 16.60 -2.56
C ALA A 99 3.93 16.54 -2.19
N ILE A 100 4.61 15.42 -2.49
CA ILE A 100 6.04 15.26 -2.27
C ILE A 100 6.85 16.28 -3.09
N ALA A 101 6.50 16.49 -4.36
CA ALA A 101 7.18 17.45 -5.23
C ALA A 101 7.09 18.91 -4.70
N LYS A 102 6.01 19.24 -4.00
CA LYS A 102 5.78 20.56 -3.41
C LYS A 102 6.31 20.67 -1.98
N ALA A 103 6.51 19.57 -1.27
CA ALA A 103 6.96 19.56 0.12
C ALA A 103 8.30 20.30 0.30
N SER A 104 8.44 21.01 1.43
CA SER A 104 9.73 21.55 1.84
C SER A 104 10.59 20.46 2.48
N LYS A 105 11.90 20.71 2.57
CA LYS A 105 12.83 19.78 3.21
C LYS A 105 12.47 19.56 4.68
N GLU A 106 12.12 20.65 5.36
CA GLU A 106 11.74 20.66 6.78
C GLU A 106 10.48 19.81 6.98
N TYR A 107 9.47 19.97 6.13
CA TYR A 107 8.25 19.19 6.20
C TYR A 107 8.51 17.69 5.97
N ILE A 108 9.41 17.33 5.05
CA ILE A 108 9.80 15.92 4.85
C ILE A 108 10.46 15.36 6.11
N LEU A 109 11.39 16.09 6.73
CA LEU A 109 12.11 15.64 7.93
C LEU A 109 11.22 15.58 9.18
N GLU A 110 10.22 16.45 9.29
CA GLU A 110 9.27 16.44 10.41
C GLU A 110 8.29 15.27 10.35
N ASN A 111 7.94 14.83 9.13
CA ASN A 111 6.89 13.83 8.93
C ASN A 111 7.42 12.44 8.54
N THR A 112 8.71 12.29 8.28
CA THR A 112 9.33 11.02 7.88
C THR A 112 10.61 10.75 8.66
N ASP A 113 11.09 9.51 8.62
CA ASP A 113 12.37 9.07 9.19
C ASP A 113 13.54 9.18 8.18
N LEU A 114 13.36 9.89 7.07
CA LEU A 114 14.39 10.07 6.06
C LEU A 114 15.56 10.91 6.60
N SER A 115 16.77 10.63 6.11
CA SER A 115 17.93 11.45 6.43
C SER A 115 17.86 12.83 5.77
N THR A 116 18.57 13.80 6.35
CA THR A 116 18.73 15.15 5.80
C THR A 116 19.20 15.14 4.34
N GLU A 117 20.06 14.18 3.98
CA GLU A 117 20.60 14.03 2.63
C GLU A 117 19.55 13.50 1.64
N LYS A 118 18.71 12.53 2.06
CA LYS A 118 17.60 12.02 1.24
C LYS A 118 16.53 13.11 1.03
N ALA A 119 16.17 13.85 2.08
CA ALA A 119 15.21 14.95 1.98
C ALA A 119 15.72 16.09 1.06
N GLU A 120 17.00 16.43 1.13
CA GLU A 120 17.64 17.36 0.22
C GLU A 120 17.61 16.84 -1.23
N THR A 121 17.90 15.57 -1.44
CA THR A 121 17.90 14.95 -2.77
C THR A 121 16.51 14.98 -3.40
N ILE A 122 15.46 14.69 -2.64
CA ILE A 122 14.06 14.77 -3.10
C ILE A 122 13.70 16.19 -3.52
N THR A 123 13.99 17.18 -2.68
CA THR A 123 13.65 18.58 -2.97
C THR A 123 14.39 19.11 -4.19
N ARG A 124 15.69 18.79 -4.35
CA ARG A 124 16.46 19.15 -5.56
C ARG A 124 15.94 18.43 -6.80
N PHE A 125 15.62 17.14 -6.70
CA PHE A 125 15.11 16.36 -7.82
C PHE A 125 13.85 16.96 -8.46
N PHE A 126 12.93 17.51 -7.66
CA PHE A 126 11.71 18.12 -8.22
C PHE A 126 11.84 19.61 -8.58
N ARG A 127 12.78 20.34 -7.98
CA ARG A 127 12.89 21.81 -8.11
C ARG A 127 14.06 22.28 -8.97
N ASP A 128 15.06 21.43 -9.21
CA ASP A 128 16.21 21.76 -10.04
C ASP A 128 16.21 20.96 -11.35
N PRO A 129 15.86 21.60 -12.48
CA PRO A 129 15.94 21.01 -13.82
C PRO A 129 17.26 20.33 -14.16
N LYS A 130 18.38 20.84 -13.65
CA LYS A 130 19.71 20.30 -13.96
C LYS A 130 19.98 18.99 -13.22
N TYR A 131 19.26 18.75 -12.12
CA TYR A 131 19.50 17.61 -11.24
C TYR A 131 18.81 16.33 -11.73
N TYR A 132 17.58 16.42 -12.26
CA TYR A 132 16.90 15.26 -12.83
C TYR A 132 17.24 14.99 -14.31
N LEU A 133 17.75 15.98 -15.04
CA LEU A 133 18.25 15.84 -16.42
C LEU A 133 19.73 15.42 -16.49
N GLY A 134 20.44 15.42 -15.36
CA GLY A 134 21.83 14.98 -15.29
C GLY A 134 21.97 13.49 -15.64
N PRO A 135 23.08 13.07 -16.26
CA PRO A 135 23.33 11.66 -16.55
C PRO A 135 23.27 10.85 -15.25
N LYS A 136 22.35 9.89 -15.19
CA LYS A 136 22.28 8.91 -14.10
C LYS A 136 23.45 7.94 -14.29
N ILE A 137 24.63 8.32 -13.79
CA ILE A 137 25.80 7.44 -13.77
C ILE A 137 25.44 6.26 -12.86
N ARG A 138 25.42 5.07 -13.44
CA ARG A 138 25.01 3.80 -12.83
C ARG A 138 26.21 3.00 -12.40
#